data_AF-F5IU55-F1
#
_entry.id   AF-F5IU55-F1
#
_cell.length_a   1.000
_cell.length_b   1.000
_cell.length_c   1.000
_cell.angle_alpha   90.00
_cell.angle_beta   90.00
_cell.angle_gamma   90.00
#
_symmetry.space_group_name_H-M   'P 1'
#
loop_
_entity.id
_entity.type
_entity.pdbx_description
1 polymer ?
#
loop_
_entity_poly.entity_id
_entity_poly.type
_entity_poly.pdbx_seq_one_letter_code
_entity_poly.pdbx_strand_id
1 'polypeptide(L)'
;EGTEYCGLREQHEYQLYLAIEDIDHTKTKAKSPQTNGICERFHRTIQEEFYAVAFRKKIYRSIEEIQTDLNNWMWYYNNERTHSGKYCYGKTPMQTFIEGKDIAKEKLLENVMQQQNILTFGSQETLEMNHKKEI
;
A
#
# COMPACT_ATOMS: atom_id res chain seq x y z
N GLU A 1 12.13 10.03 -3.22
CA GLU A 1 10.75 10.45 -2.89
C GLU A 1 10.76 11.96 -2.69
N GLY A 2 9.59 12.59 -2.79
CA GLY A 2 9.46 14.03 -2.58
C GLY A 2 9.73 14.41 -1.13
N THR A 3 10.04 15.68 -0.91
CA THR A 3 10.34 16.23 0.43
C THR A 3 9.13 16.15 1.36
N GLU A 4 7.92 16.11 0.80
CA GLU A 4 6.65 15.97 1.50
C GLU A 4 6.46 14.61 2.22
N TYR A 5 7.26 13.60 1.87
CA TYR A 5 7.26 12.28 2.53
C TYR A 5 8.53 12.04 3.35
N CYS A 6 9.46 13.00 3.39
CA CYS A 6 10.81 12.80 3.92
C CYS A 6 11.29 14.00 4.76
N GLY A 7 11.08 13.94 6.07
CA GLY A 7 11.70 14.85 7.03
C GLY A 7 12.31 14.14 8.24
N LEU A 8 12.66 14.91 9.28
CA LEU A 8 13.10 14.38 10.57
C LEU A 8 11.90 13.80 11.31
N ARG A 9 11.99 12.56 11.79
CA ARG A 9 10.87 11.81 12.40
C ARG A 9 10.17 12.58 13.50
N GLU A 10 10.91 13.34 14.29
CA GLU A 10 10.39 14.10 15.44
C GLU A 10 9.66 15.39 15.05
N GLN A 11 9.82 15.85 13.80
CA GLN A 11 9.34 17.18 13.35
C GLN A 11 8.51 17.11 12.06
N HIS A 12 8.40 15.93 11.46
CA HIS A 12 7.74 15.75 10.18
C HIS A 12 6.41 15.02 10.38
N GLU A 13 5.31 15.75 10.23
CA GLU A 13 3.94 15.28 10.49
C GLU A 13 3.63 13.92 9.85
N TYR A 14 4.06 13.71 8.60
CA TYR A 14 3.89 12.42 7.91
C TYR A 14 4.60 11.27 8.63
N GLN A 15 5.82 11.45 9.13
CA GLN A 15 6.56 10.37 9.81
C GLN A 15 6.05 10.13 11.23
N LEU A 16 5.53 11.17 11.89
CA LEU A 16 4.83 11.03 13.16
C LEU A 16 3.54 10.22 12.99
N TYR A 17 2.74 10.53 11.97
CA TYR A 17 1.52 9.79 11.67
C TYR A 17 1.80 8.31 11.42
N LEU A 18 2.78 7.98 10.57
CA LEU A 18 3.15 6.59 10.31
C LEU A 18 3.62 5.86 11.58
N ALA A 19 4.32 6.55 12.48
CA ALA A 19 4.76 5.97 13.75
C ALA A 19 3.59 5.72 14.72
N ILE A 20 2.57 6.58 14.73
CA ILE A 20 1.37 6.42 15.57
C ILE A 20 0.50 5.28 15.05
N GLU A 21 0.34 5.17 13.72
CA GLU A 21 -0.49 4.16 13.06
C GLU A 21 0.22 2.81 12.85
N ASP A 22 1.46 2.66 13.33
CA ASP A 22 2.29 1.47 13.16
C ASP A 22 2.46 1.03 11.70
N ILE A 23 2.77 2.00 10.83
CA ILE A 23 2.95 1.80 9.39
C ILE A 23 4.43 1.97 9.01
N ASP A 24 5.02 0.92 8.46
CA ASP A 24 6.39 0.95 7.95
C ASP A 24 6.53 1.79 6.68
N HIS A 25 7.43 2.77 6.70
CA HIS A 25 7.79 3.56 5.51
C HIS A 25 8.95 2.91 4.75
N THR A 26 8.64 2.22 3.66
CA THR A 26 9.67 1.77 2.71
C THR A 26 9.94 2.85 1.67
N LYS A 27 11.20 3.26 1.55
CA LYS A 27 11.64 4.24 0.56
C LYS A 27 12.23 3.56 -0.67
N THR A 28 11.86 4.03 -1.85
CA THR A 28 12.53 3.62 -3.08
C THR A 28 13.97 4.14 -3.12
N LYS A 29 14.95 3.29 -3.46
CA LYS A 29 16.35 3.72 -3.67
C LYS A 29 16.42 4.76 -4.79
N ALA A 30 17.23 5.79 -4.59
CA ALA A 30 17.48 6.81 -5.63
C ALA A 30 17.89 6.14 -6.95
N LYS A 31 17.30 6.60 -8.06
CA LYS A 31 17.54 6.07 -9.43
C LYS A 31 17.14 4.61 -9.65
N SER A 32 16.18 4.08 -8.88
CA SER A 32 15.58 2.74 -9.10
C SER A 32 14.15 2.85 -9.68
N PRO A 33 13.97 3.14 -10.98
CA PRO A 33 12.66 3.40 -11.59
C PRO A 33 11.69 2.20 -11.57
N GLN A 34 12.20 1.00 -11.34
CA GLN A 34 11.41 -0.24 -11.46
C GLN A 34 10.33 -0.38 -10.38
N THR A 35 10.49 0.25 -9.20
CA THR A 35 9.53 0.13 -8.08
C THR A 35 8.32 1.05 -8.22
N ASN A 36 8.38 2.09 -9.06
CA ASN A 36 7.28 3.05 -9.24
C ASN A 36 6.41 2.78 -10.49
N GLY A 37 6.76 1.76 -11.29
CA GLY A 37 6.14 1.52 -12.59
C GLY A 37 4.63 1.22 -12.52
N ILE A 38 4.12 0.73 -11.39
CA ILE A 38 2.67 0.53 -11.18
C ILE A 38 1.96 1.87 -11.08
N CYS A 39 2.45 2.77 -10.23
CA CYS A 39 1.88 4.10 -10.03
C CYS A 39 1.97 4.95 -11.31
N GLU A 40 3.13 4.93 -11.98
CA GLU A 40 3.32 5.64 -13.25
C GLU A 40 2.36 5.14 -14.35
N ARG A 41 2.11 3.83 -14.41
CA ARG A 41 1.14 3.26 -15.34
C ARG A 41 -0.28 3.73 -15.01
N PHE A 42 -0.66 3.70 -13.74
CA PHE A 42 -1.96 4.20 -13.30
C PHE A 42 -2.14 5.68 -13.65
N HIS A 43 -1.15 6.53 -13.35
CA HIS A 43 -1.17 7.95 -13.68
C HIS A 43 -1.34 8.22 -15.17
N ARG A 44 -0.71 7.43 -16.03
CA ARG A 44 -0.92 7.52 -17.47
C ARG A 44 -2.35 7.14 -17.86
N THR A 45 -2.87 6.06 -17.30
CA THR A 45 -4.24 5.59 -17.58
C THR A 45 -5.29 6.61 -17.17
N ILE A 46 -5.23 7.14 -15.95
CA ILE A 46 -6.19 8.19 -15.51
C ILE A 46 -6.06 9.47 -16.33
N GLN A 47 -4.83 9.85 -16.72
CA GLN A 47 -4.63 11.02 -17.58
C GLN A 47 -5.30 10.85 -18.95
N GLU A 48 -5.08 9.71 -19.60
CA GLU A 48 -5.58 9.42 -20.95
C GLU A 48 -7.09 9.13 -20.98
N GLU A 49 -7.59 8.34 -20.02
CA GLU A 49 -8.97 7.87 -20.02
C GLU A 49 -9.93 8.84 -19.32
N PHE A 50 -9.51 9.51 -18.25
CA PHE A 50 -10.34 10.46 -17.51
C PHE A 50 -10.03 11.90 -17.87
N TYR A 51 -8.89 12.45 -17.46
CA TYR A 51 -8.64 13.90 -17.53
C TYR A 51 -8.70 14.46 -18.95
N ALA A 52 -8.04 13.80 -19.91
CA ALA A 52 -8.05 14.23 -21.31
C ALA A 52 -9.45 14.18 -21.95
N VAL A 53 -10.34 13.30 -21.48
CA VAL A 53 -11.71 13.18 -21.98
C VAL A 53 -12.63 14.17 -21.27
N ALA A 54 -12.54 14.25 -19.94
CA ALA A 54 -13.31 15.13 -19.07
C ALA A 54 -13.17 16.58 -19.49
N PHE A 55 -11.95 17.09 -19.62
CA PHE A 55 -11.69 18.49 -19.96
C PHE A 55 -12.03 18.86 -21.41
N ARG A 56 -12.20 17.88 -22.29
CA ARG A 56 -12.70 18.12 -23.66
C ARG A 56 -14.23 18.15 -23.74
N LYS A 57 -14.92 17.45 -22.84
CA LYS A 57 -16.38 17.27 -22.88
C LYS A 57 -17.15 18.23 -21.98
N LYS A 58 -16.56 18.67 -20.87
CA LYS A 58 -17.23 19.44 -19.83
C LYS A 58 -16.32 20.56 -19.33
N ILE A 59 -16.89 21.75 -19.17
CA ILE A 59 -16.25 22.87 -18.46
C ILE A 59 -16.64 22.74 -16.99
N TYR A 60 -15.66 22.47 -16.15
CA TYR A 60 -15.84 22.37 -14.69
C TYR A 60 -15.80 23.76 -14.06
N ARG A 61 -16.75 24.06 -13.18
CA ARG A 61 -16.84 25.35 -12.48
C ARG A 61 -16.36 25.28 -11.04
N SER A 62 -16.19 24.08 -10.51
CA SER A 62 -15.67 23.86 -9.16
C SER A 62 -14.90 22.53 -9.07
N ILE A 63 -14.15 22.36 -7.98
CA ILE A 63 -13.39 21.13 -7.71
C ILE A 63 -14.35 19.97 -7.41
N GLU A 64 -15.49 20.24 -6.79
CA GLU A 64 -16.50 19.25 -6.41
C GLU A 64 -17.12 18.58 -7.65
N GLU A 65 -17.31 19.35 -8.73
CA GLU A 65 -17.83 18.81 -9.99
C GLU A 65 -16.87 17.80 -10.61
N ILE A 66 -15.56 18.10 -10.66
CA ILE A 66 -14.56 17.16 -11.19
C ILE A 66 -14.34 15.99 -10.23
N GLN A 67 -14.39 16.22 -8.92
CA GLN A 67 -14.28 15.15 -7.92
C GLN A 67 -15.42 14.13 -8.06
N THR A 68 -16.64 14.58 -8.34
CA THR A 68 -17.79 13.70 -8.56
C THR A 68 -17.59 12.80 -9.78
N ASP A 69 -17.19 13.38 -10.90
CA ASP A 69 -16.93 12.62 -12.13
C ASP A 69 -15.72 11.69 -11.98
N LEU A 70 -14.69 12.13 -11.24
CA LEU A 70 -13.51 11.33 -10.93
C LEU A 70 -13.87 10.13 -10.04
N ASN A 71 -14.72 10.32 -9.02
CA ASN A 71 -15.18 9.23 -8.16
C ASN A 71 -15.91 8.16 -8.95
N ASN A 72 -16.79 8.57 -9.88
CA ASN A 72 -17.49 7.65 -10.77
C ASN A 72 -16.52 6.87 -11.67
N TRP A 73 -15.54 7.56 -12.26
CA TRP A 73 -14.51 6.92 -13.07
C TRP A 73 -13.65 5.95 -12.25
N MET A 74 -13.29 6.32 -11.01
CA MET A 74 -12.52 5.47 -10.11
C MET A 74 -13.30 4.21 -9.71
N TRP A 75 -14.61 4.33 -9.48
CA TRP A 75 -15.46 3.19 -9.21
C TRP A 75 -15.48 2.22 -10.40
N TYR A 76 -15.67 2.74 -11.62
CA TYR A 76 -15.58 1.96 -12.86
C TYR A 76 -14.21 1.27 -13.01
N TYR A 77 -13.12 2.03 -12.82
CA TYR A 77 -11.76 1.52 -12.93
C TYR A 77 -11.51 0.34 -11.98
N ASN A 78 -11.97 0.44 -10.74
CA ASN A 78 -11.74 -0.59 -9.73
C ASN A 78 -12.67 -1.80 -9.87
N ASN A 79 -13.92 -1.61 -10.31
CA ASN A 79 -14.96 -2.63 -10.22
C ASN A 79 -15.40 -3.22 -11.56
N GLU A 80 -15.20 -2.53 -12.68
CA GLU A 80 -15.69 -2.96 -14.00
C GLU A 80 -14.57 -3.10 -15.04
N ARG A 81 -13.52 -2.28 -14.95
CA ARG A 81 -12.41 -2.32 -15.92
C ARG A 81 -11.57 -3.59 -15.70
N THR A 82 -11.59 -4.48 -16.67
CA THR A 82 -10.77 -5.70 -16.65
C THR A 82 -9.33 -5.40 -17.07
N HIS A 83 -8.36 -6.01 -16.37
CA HIS A 83 -6.95 -5.85 -16.67
C HIS A 83 -6.38 -7.14 -17.25
N SER A 84 -5.87 -7.08 -18.49
CA SER A 84 -5.23 -8.23 -19.16
C SER A 84 -3.76 -8.42 -18.79
N GLY A 85 -3.30 -7.80 -17.68
CA GLY A 85 -1.94 -7.98 -17.20
C GLY A 85 -1.65 -9.44 -16.84
N LYS A 86 -0.39 -9.87 -16.98
CA LYS A 86 0.06 -11.27 -16.78
C LYS A 86 -0.45 -11.92 -15.49
N TYR A 87 -0.65 -11.14 -14.43
CA TYR A 87 -1.09 -11.60 -13.11
C TYR A 87 -2.50 -11.17 -12.73
N CYS A 88 -3.19 -10.43 -13.61
CA CYS A 88 -4.56 -9.97 -13.38
C CYS A 88 -5.58 -10.94 -14.00
N TYR A 89 -5.20 -11.76 -15.00
CA TYR A 89 -6.06 -12.79 -15.59
C TYR A 89 -7.44 -12.30 -16.05
N GLY A 90 -7.53 -11.04 -16.51
CA GLY A 90 -8.79 -10.43 -16.94
C GLY A 90 -9.71 -10.01 -15.78
N LYS A 91 -9.25 -10.09 -14.53
CA LYS A 91 -9.97 -9.62 -13.35
C LYS A 91 -9.89 -8.11 -13.24
N THR A 92 -10.81 -7.55 -12.46
CA THR A 92 -10.78 -6.13 -12.09
C THR A 92 -9.77 -5.89 -10.97
N PRO A 93 -9.29 -4.64 -10.78
CA PRO A 93 -8.41 -4.31 -9.67
C PRO A 93 -8.97 -4.72 -8.31
N MET A 94 -10.26 -4.48 -8.06
CA MET A 94 -10.90 -4.85 -6.79
C MET A 94 -10.95 -6.36 -6.58
N GLN A 95 -11.28 -7.14 -7.62
CA GLN A 95 -11.24 -8.60 -7.55
C GLN A 95 -9.83 -9.11 -7.23
N THR A 96 -8.83 -8.59 -7.94
CA THR A 96 -7.42 -8.95 -7.71
C THR A 96 -6.98 -8.60 -6.28
N PHE A 97 -7.42 -7.46 -5.76
CA PHE A 97 -7.12 -7.03 -4.39
C PHE A 97 -7.74 -7.95 -3.34
N ILE A 98 -9.03 -8.29 -3.50
CA ILE A 98 -9.73 -9.17 -2.56
C ILE A 98 -9.09 -10.55 -2.53
N GLU A 99 -8.84 -11.15 -3.69
CA GLU A 99 -8.20 -12.47 -3.78
C GLU A 99 -6.75 -12.47 -3.31
N GLY A 100 -6.02 -11.37 -3.55
CA GLY A 100 -4.65 -11.21 -3.09
C GLY A 100 -4.50 -11.04 -1.59
N LYS A 101 -5.58 -10.67 -0.88
CA LYS A 101 -5.55 -10.39 0.56
C LYS A 101 -5.09 -11.59 1.38
N ASP A 102 -5.60 -12.78 1.07
CA ASP A 102 -5.27 -13.97 1.84
C ASP A 102 -3.84 -14.46 1.54
N ILE A 103 -3.41 -14.36 0.27
CA ILE A 103 -2.01 -14.62 -0.13
C ILE A 103 -1.06 -13.67 0.60
N ALA A 104 -1.42 -12.39 0.73
CA ALA A 104 -0.61 -11.40 1.43
C ALA A 104 -0.51 -11.70 2.93
N LYS A 105 -1.61 -12.11 3.57
CA LYS A 105 -1.60 -12.54 4.98
C LYS A 105 -0.71 -13.75 5.20
N GLU A 106 -0.79 -14.76 4.34
CA GLU A 106 0.06 -15.96 4.44
C GLU A 106 1.55 -15.62 4.32
N LYS A 107 1.89 -14.62 3.50
CA LYS A 107 3.26 -14.15 3.27
C LYS A 107 3.74 -13.11 4.26
N LEU A 108 2.93 -12.74 5.25
CA LEU A 108 3.37 -11.86 6.33
C LEU A 108 4.52 -12.54 7.08
N LEU A 109 5.61 -11.80 7.30
CA LEU A 109 6.85 -12.36 7.86
C LEU A 109 6.61 -13.12 9.17
N GLU A 110 5.74 -12.60 10.03
CA GLU A 110 5.35 -13.24 11.30
C GLU A 110 4.73 -14.63 11.10
N ASN A 111 3.81 -14.76 10.13
CA ASN A 111 3.14 -16.02 9.81
C ASN A 111 4.11 -17.01 9.15
N VAL A 112 4.99 -16.52 8.28
CA VAL A 112 6.03 -17.35 7.64
C VAL A 112 7.02 -17.87 8.67
N MET A 113 7.45 -17.04 9.63
CA MET A 113 8.38 -17.42 10.70
C MET A 113 7.76 -18.45 11.66
N GLN A 114 6.46 -18.32 11.97
CA GLN A 114 5.72 -19.32 12.74
C GLN A 114 5.59 -20.66 11.99
N GLN A 115 5.28 -20.62 10.70
CA GLN A 115 5.15 -21.84 9.87
C GLN A 115 6.49 -22.56 9.66
N GLN A 116 7.61 -21.83 9.63
CA GLN A 116 8.95 -22.41 9.48
C GLN A 116 9.54 -22.97 10.77
N ASN A 117 8.82 -22.86 11.90
CA ASN A 117 9.25 -23.38 13.20
C ASN A 117 10.69 -22.97 13.56
N ILE A 118 11.10 -21.75 13.19
CA ILE A 118 12.39 -21.20 13.59
C ILE A 118 12.23 -20.73 15.02
N LEU A 119 12.53 -21.62 15.96
CA LEU A 119 12.86 -21.28 17.35
C LEU A 119 13.91 -20.18 17.30
N THR A 120 13.52 -18.95 17.63
CA THR A 120 14.49 -17.89 17.91
C THR A 120 15.16 -18.28 19.23
N PHE A 121 16.31 -18.93 19.14
CA PHE A 121 17.26 -19.02 20.25
C PHE A 121 17.55 -17.59 20.71
N GLY A 122 16.97 -17.15 21.84
CA GLY A 122 17.30 -15.83 22.38
C GLY A 122 16.40 -15.21 23.45
N SER A 123 15.30 -15.83 23.90
CA SER A 123 14.39 -15.17 24.85
C SER A 123 13.88 -16.03 26.02
N GLN A 124 14.60 -17.08 26.43
CA GLN A 124 14.22 -17.90 27.59
C GLN A 124 14.98 -17.63 28.90
N GLU A 125 15.90 -16.66 28.98
CA GLU A 125 16.77 -16.56 30.18
C GLU A 125 16.40 -15.53 31.27
N THR A 126 15.20 -14.92 31.28
CA THR A 126 14.90 -13.88 32.30
C THR A 126 13.66 -14.09 33.17
N LEU A 127 13.01 -15.26 33.15
CA LEU A 127 11.80 -15.48 33.97
C LEU A 127 11.86 -16.60 35.01
N GLU A 128 12.89 -17.46 35.02
CA GLU A 128 13.03 -18.53 36.02
C GLU A 128 14.20 -18.31 36.98
N MET A 129 14.13 -17.26 37.80
CA MET A 129 14.90 -17.27 39.06
C MET A 129 14.20 -16.62 40.25
N ASN A 130 12.89 -16.30 40.13
CA ASN A 130 12.06 -15.81 41.23
C ASN A 130 11.36 -16.93 42.03
N HIS A 131 11.78 -18.20 41.91
CA HIS A 131 11.14 -19.31 42.63
C HIS A 131 12.07 -20.23 43.44
N LYS A 132 13.27 -19.77 43.81
CA LYS A 132 14.15 -20.45 44.79
C LYS A 132 14.47 -19.56 46.00
N LYS A 133 13.43 -18.99 46.61
CA LYS A 133 13.47 -18.46 47.98
C LYS A 133 12.24 -18.93 48.73
N GLU A 134 12.17 -20.22 49.00
CA GLU A 134 11.48 -20.78 50.16
C GLU A 134 11.95 -22.23 50.31
N ILE A 135 12.21 -22.59 51.58
CA ILE A 135 12.93 -23.78 52.09
C ILE A 135 14.45 -23.59 52.21
#